data_AF-A0A383WD71-F1
#
_entry.id   AF-A0A383WD71-F1
#
_cell.length_a   1.000
_cell.length_b   1.000
_cell.length_c   1.000
_cell.angle_alpha   90.00
_cell.angle_beta   90.00
_cell.angle_gamma   90.00
#
_symmetry.space_group_name_H-M   'P 1'
#
loop_
_entity.id
_entity.type
_entity.pdbx_description
1 polymer ?
#
loop_
_entity_poly.entity_id
_entity_poly.type
_entity_poly.pdbx_seq_one_letter_code
_entity_poly.pdbx_strand_id
1 'polypeptide(L)'
;MLAADPWLALDKLEHFLFCASIVLASYAALYRLGCNRSVSLSVAVLLSLVAAGGKELGDYLQWWPGNLSFRDFIADLAGTAVATAAILALHRPAASSATLAGLASSLRPATAPTAGAASAAAAAPPKRGTYKALPTADIEMGLGSSSTASDR
;
A
#
# COMPACT_ATOMS: atom_id res chain seq x y z
N MET A 1 -23.82 33.11 20.84
CA MET A 1 -23.20 33.21 19.50
C MET A 1 -22.63 31.84 19.17
N LEU A 2 -23.35 31.03 18.39
CA LEU A 2 -22.87 29.74 17.90
C LEU A 2 -21.79 30.03 16.86
N ALA A 3 -20.53 30.11 17.29
CA ALA A 3 -19.42 30.08 16.35
C ALA A 3 -19.50 28.73 15.65
N ALA A 4 -19.94 28.73 14.39
CA ALA A 4 -19.94 27.55 13.55
C ALA A 4 -18.51 27.01 13.55
N ASP A 5 -18.34 25.80 14.06
CA ASP A 5 -17.03 25.17 14.16
C ASP A 5 -16.35 25.20 12.75
N PRO A 6 -15.18 25.83 12.61
CA PRO A 6 -14.61 26.04 11.28
C PRO A 6 -14.09 24.71 10.72
N TRP A 7 -14.47 24.40 9.48
CA TRP A 7 -13.92 23.24 8.75
C TRP A 7 -12.39 23.24 8.61
N LEU A 8 -11.77 24.42 8.72
CA LEU A 8 -10.32 24.65 8.66
C LEU A 8 -9.75 25.04 10.03
N ALA A 9 -10.36 24.59 11.13
CA ALA A 9 -9.75 24.74 12.45
C ALA A 9 -8.47 23.90 12.55
N LEU A 10 -7.52 24.37 13.36
CA LEU A 10 -6.26 23.66 13.65
C LEU A 10 -6.53 22.22 14.16
N ASP A 11 -7.57 22.07 14.97
CA ASP A 11 -8.11 20.79 15.46
C ASP A 11 -8.36 19.77 14.32
N LYS A 12 -9.02 20.20 13.22
CA LYS A 12 -9.29 19.31 12.07
C LYS A 12 -8.02 18.93 11.32
N LEU A 13 -7.05 19.84 11.27
CA LEU A 13 -5.74 19.56 10.67
C LEU A 13 -4.96 18.53 11.51
N GLU A 14 -5.02 18.62 12.84
CA GLU A 14 -4.39 17.64 13.73
C GLU A 14 -4.98 16.24 13.52
N HIS A 15 -6.31 16.13 13.44
CA HIS A 15 -7.02 14.89 13.09
C HIS A 15 -6.56 14.30 11.75
N PHE A 16 -6.57 15.14 10.71
CA PHE A 16 -6.10 14.75 9.38
C PHE A 16 -4.66 14.24 9.40
N LEU A 17 -3.74 15.00 10.02
CA LEU A 17 -2.32 14.65 10.07
C LEU A 17 -2.06 13.42 10.92
N PHE A 18 -2.79 13.26 12.02
CA PHE A 18 -2.69 12.10 12.90
C PHE A 18 -3.02 10.81 12.13
N CYS A 19 -4.20 10.74 11.50
CA CYS A 19 -4.58 9.58 10.70
C CYS A 19 -3.65 9.34 9.50
N ALA A 20 -3.26 10.41 8.80
CA ALA A 20 -2.29 10.29 7.71
C ALA A 20 -0.94 9.72 8.19
N SER A 21 -0.47 10.14 9.38
CA SER A 21 0.78 9.67 9.97
C SER A 21 0.72 8.19 10.36
N ILE A 22 -0.41 7.72 10.90
CA ILE A 22 -0.62 6.30 11.23
C ILE A 22 -0.50 5.45 9.96
N VAL A 23 -1.22 5.83 8.89
CA VAL A 23 -1.16 5.07 7.62
C VAL A 23 0.26 5.02 7.08
N LEU A 24 0.97 6.15 7.03
CA LEU A 24 2.33 6.23 6.49
C LEU A 24 3.33 5.44 7.35
N ALA A 25 3.28 5.60 8.68
CA ALA A 25 4.20 4.94 9.59
C ALA A 25 3.98 3.42 9.63
N SER A 26 2.73 2.97 9.76
CA SER A 26 2.38 1.55 9.77
C SER A 26 2.71 0.90 8.43
N TYR A 27 2.39 1.54 7.31
CA TYR A 27 2.76 1.02 5.99
C TYR A 27 4.28 0.91 5.84
N ALA A 28 5.03 1.96 6.17
CA ALA A 28 6.48 1.97 6.05
C ALA A 28 7.14 0.91 6.95
N ALA A 29 6.64 0.72 8.17
CA ALA A 29 7.13 -0.31 9.09
C ALA A 29 6.89 -1.71 8.50
N LEU A 30 5.67 -2.03 8.07
CA LEU A 30 5.33 -3.34 7.51
C LEU A 30 6.06 -3.60 6.19
N TYR A 31 6.20 -2.60 5.34
CA TYR A 31 6.96 -2.71 4.11
C TYR A 31 8.46 -2.99 4.37
N ARG A 32 9.06 -2.35 5.40
CA ARG A 32 10.43 -2.64 5.84
C ARG A 32 10.60 -4.05 6.42
N LEU A 33 9.55 -4.61 7.02
CA LEU A 33 9.54 -5.99 7.51
C LEU A 33 9.36 -7.03 6.38
N GLY A 34 9.27 -6.59 5.11
CA GLY A 34 9.12 -7.48 3.96
C GLY A 34 7.69 -7.94 3.70
N CYS A 35 6.69 -7.33 4.34
CA CYS A 35 5.29 -7.66 4.07
C CYS A 35 4.87 -7.23 2.66
N ASN A 36 3.97 -8.01 2.06
CA ASN A 36 3.37 -7.68 0.78
C ASN A 36 2.67 -6.31 0.83
N ARG A 37 2.86 -5.49 -0.21
CA ARG A 37 2.27 -4.15 -0.32
C ARG A 37 0.78 -4.10 0.02
N SER A 38 -0.01 -5.05 -0.49
CA SER A 38 -1.45 -5.11 -0.22
C SER A 38 -1.75 -5.38 1.25
N VAL A 39 -0.97 -6.24 1.90
CA VAL A 39 -1.13 -6.53 3.34
C VAL A 39 -0.72 -5.32 4.17
N SER A 40 0.43 -4.72 3.88
CA SER A 40 0.91 -3.51 4.57
C SER A 40 -0.10 -2.37 4.47
N LEU A 41 -0.70 -2.16 3.29
CA LEU A 41 -1.68 -1.11 3.08
C LEU A 41 -3.00 -1.41 3.80
N SER A 42 -3.51 -2.65 3.71
CA SER A 42 -4.73 -3.03 4.42
C SER A 42 -4.58 -2.89 5.93
N VAL A 43 -3.46 -3.34 6.50
CA VAL A 43 -3.21 -3.21 7.95
C VAL A 43 -3.06 -1.75 8.35
N ALA A 44 -2.34 -0.93 7.57
CA ALA A 44 -2.18 0.49 7.84
C ALA A 44 -3.52 1.24 7.83
N VAL A 45 -4.39 0.96 6.85
CA VAL A 45 -5.73 1.55 6.78
C VAL A 45 -6.61 1.07 7.95
N LEU A 46 -6.58 -0.22 8.28
CA LEU A 46 -7.33 -0.76 9.42
C LEU A 46 -6.90 -0.12 10.74
N LEU A 47 -5.59 0.04 10.97
CA LEU A 47 -5.06 0.71 12.17
C LEU A 47 -5.55 2.16 12.25
N SER A 48 -5.54 2.88 11.13
CA SER A 48 -6.06 4.26 11.06
C SER A 48 -7.56 4.32 11.38
N LEU A 49 -8.36 3.42 10.80
CA LEU A 49 -9.81 3.35 11.06
C LEU A 49 -10.13 2.99 12.51
N VAL A 50 -9.37 2.08 13.10
CA VAL A 50 -9.52 1.72 14.52
C VAL A 50 -9.14 2.91 15.41
N ALA A 51 -8.09 3.65 15.07
CA ALA A 51 -7.71 4.85 15.82
C ALA A 51 -8.79 5.95 15.74
N ALA A 52 -9.26 6.26 14.54
CA ALA A 52 -10.31 7.26 14.30
C ALA A 52 -11.63 6.87 14.97
N GLY A 53 -12.10 5.64 14.71
CA GLY A 53 -13.35 5.13 15.28
C GLY A 53 -13.28 4.91 16.79
N GLY A 54 -12.11 4.50 17.31
CA GLY A 54 -11.88 4.31 18.73
C GLY A 54 -11.95 5.62 19.51
N LYS A 55 -11.39 6.71 18.95
CA LYS A 55 -11.48 8.05 19.57
C LYS A 55 -12.94 8.49 19.71
N GLU A 56 -13.67 8.53 18.59
CA GLU A 56 -15.06 8.98 18.55
C GLU A 56 -15.99 8.09 19.39
N LEU A 57 -15.74 6.77 19.41
CA LEU A 57 -16.48 5.85 20.27
C LEU A 57 -16.24 6.12 21.75
N GLY A 58 -15.00 6.41 22.16
CA GLY A 58 -14.73 6.77 23.54
C GLY A 58 -15.29 8.14 23.93
N ASP A 59 -15.34 9.10 22.98
CA ASP A 59 -16.00 10.39 23.19
C ASP A 59 -17.50 10.19 23.41
N TYR A 60 -18.13 9.31 22.62
CA TYR A 60 -19.53 8.89 22.79
C TYR A 60 -19.77 8.18 24.12
N LEU A 61 -18.85 7.31 24.55
CA LEU A 61 -18.91 6.58 25.81
C LEU A 61 -18.50 7.44 27.03
N GLN A 62 -18.15 8.72 26.84
CA GLN A 62 -17.65 9.62 27.88
C GLN A 62 -16.42 9.08 28.62
N TRP A 63 -15.61 8.24 27.96
CA TRP A 63 -14.36 7.72 28.52
C TRP A 63 -13.27 8.79 28.61
N TRP A 64 -13.37 9.82 27.78
CA TRP A 64 -12.49 10.97 27.78
C TRP A 64 -13.29 12.26 27.59
N PRO A 65 -12.75 13.41 28.05
CA PRO A 65 -13.38 14.70 27.87
C PRO A 65 -13.31 15.11 26.40
N GLY A 66 -14.40 14.90 25.68
CA GLY A 66 -14.55 15.22 24.27
C GLY A 66 -16.01 15.25 23.85
N ASN A 67 -16.28 15.79 22.67
CA ASN A 67 -17.64 15.88 22.13
C ASN A 67 -17.63 15.24 20.74
N LEU A 68 -18.59 14.36 20.48
CA LEU A 68 -18.69 13.67 19.19
C LEU A 68 -18.81 14.71 18.07
N SER A 69 -17.87 14.67 17.13
CA SER A 69 -17.78 15.68 16.09
C SER A 69 -17.61 15.00 14.76
N PHE A 70 -18.70 15.01 13.99
CA PHE A 70 -18.72 14.41 12.66
C PHE A 70 -17.65 14.99 11.72
N ARG A 71 -17.22 16.24 11.97
CA ARG A 71 -16.17 16.89 11.19
C ARG A 71 -14.78 16.34 11.47
N ASP A 72 -14.51 15.95 12.71
CA ASP A 72 -13.26 15.28 13.08
C ASP A 72 -13.17 13.92 12.42
N PHE A 73 -14.26 13.17 12.48
CA PHE A 73 -14.36 11.90 11.76
C PHE A 73 -14.14 12.04 10.25
N ILE A 74 -14.68 13.10 9.62
CA ILE A 74 -14.40 13.38 8.20
C ILE A 74 -12.92 13.72 7.97
N ALA A 75 -12.31 14.52 8.85
CA ALA A 75 -10.89 14.87 8.74
C ALA A 75 -9.99 13.62 8.85
N ASP A 76 -10.32 12.69 9.75
CA ASP A 76 -9.64 11.40 9.91
C ASP A 76 -9.74 10.53 8.65
N LEU A 77 -10.96 10.44 8.07
CA LEU A 77 -11.18 9.73 6.81
C LEU A 77 -10.42 10.37 5.65
N ALA A 78 -10.39 11.70 5.57
CA ALA A 78 -9.64 12.43 4.55
C ALA A 78 -8.13 12.17 4.69
N GLY A 79 -7.59 12.20 5.91
CA GLY A 79 -6.17 11.89 6.18
C GLY A 79 -5.81 10.47 5.76
N THR A 80 -6.65 9.50 6.13
CA THR A 80 -6.50 8.09 5.74
C THR A 80 -6.52 7.92 4.21
N ALA A 81 -7.47 8.55 3.53
CA ALA A 81 -7.62 8.47 2.08
C ALA A 81 -6.45 9.10 1.33
N VAL A 82 -6.01 10.29 1.74
CA VAL A 82 -4.88 11.01 1.12
C VAL A 82 -3.58 10.23 1.30
N ALA A 83 -3.29 9.72 2.50
CA ALA A 83 -2.10 8.91 2.75
C ALA A 83 -2.10 7.63 1.92
N THR A 84 -3.24 6.94 1.84
CA THR A 84 -3.42 5.75 1.00
C THR A 84 -3.18 6.07 -0.47
N ALA A 85 -3.79 7.14 -0.98
CA ALA A 85 -3.61 7.59 -2.36
C ALA A 85 -2.16 7.96 -2.67
N ALA A 86 -1.47 8.64 -1.74
CA ALA A 86 -0.06 8.98 -1.87
C ALA A 86 0.81 7.72 -1.98
N ILE A 87 0.62 6.73 -1.10
CA ILE A 87 1.31 5.43 -1.19
C ILE A 87 1.01 4.76 -2.53
N LEU A 88 -0.25 4.75 -2.97
CA LEU A 88 -0.62 4.14 -4.24
C LEU A 88 0.05 4.82 -5.44
N ALA A 89 0.14 6.15 -5.43
CA ALA A 89 0.77 6.97 -6.46
C ALA A 89 2.29 6.75 -6.52
N LEU A 90 2.96 6.74 -5.36
CA LEU A 90 4.42 6.53 -5.24
C LEU A 90 4.85 5.14 -5.70
N HIS A 91 3.99 4.14 -5.52
CA HIS A 91 4.26 2.77 -5.92
C HIS A 91 3.59 2.39 -7.26
N ARG A 92 3.25 3.36 -8.12
CA ARG A 92 2.82 3.03 -9.49
C ARG A 92 4.00 2.41 -10.25
N PRO A 93 3.84 1.22 -10.87
CA PRO A 93 4.87 0.71 -11.77
C PRO A 93 5.01 1.67 -12.95
N ALA A 94 6.25 1.93 -13.38
CA ALA A 94 6.63 2.84 -14.47
C ALA A 94 6.06 2.47 -15.87
N ALA A 95 5.10 1.56 -15.94
CA ALA A 95 4.44 1.10 -17.16
C ALA A 95 3.76 2.23 -17.93
N SER A 96 3.26 3.28 -17.27
CA SER A 96 2.68 4.43 -17.96
C SER A 96 3.71 5.22 -18.78
N SER A 97 4.96 5.31 -18.32
CA SER A 97 6.04 5.98 -19.05
C SER A 97 6.60 5.10 -20.17
N ALA A 98 6.68 3.77 -19.95
CA ALA A 98 7.14 2.83 -20.97
C ALA A 98 6.12 2.67 -22.12
N THR A 99 4.81 2.69 -21.82
CA THR A 99 3.76 2.62 -22.84
C THR A 99 3.64 3.93 -23.63
N LEU A 100 3.79 5.09 -22.98
CA LEU A 100 3.86 6.39 -23.69
C LEU A 100 5.14 6.52 -24.54
N ALA A 101 6.29 6.07 -24.03
CA ALA A 101 7.53 6.00 -24.81
C ALA A 101 7.40 5.00 -25.97
N GLY A 102 6.70 3.88 -25.77
CA GLY A 102 6.37 2.90 -26.81
C GLY A 102 5.42 3.45 -27.89
N LEU A 103 4.39 4.22 -27.51
CA LEU A 103 3.52 4.89 -28.46
C LEU A 103 4.24 6.04 -29.20
N ALA A 104 5.07 6.81 -28.50
CA ALA A 104 5.85 7.90 -29.10
C ALA A 104 6.90 7.38 -30.10
N SER A 105 7.48 6.20 -29.83
CA SER A 105 8.39 5.53 -30.78
C SER A 105 7.66 4.88 -31.95
N SER A 106 6.40 4.47 -31.77
CA SER A 106 5.53 3.95 -32.85
C SER A 106 5.01 5.06 -33.78
N LEU A 107 4.87 6.30 -33.29
CA LEU A 107 4.47 7.47 -34.08
C LEU A 107 5.63 8.14 -34.83
N ARG A 108 6.85 7.58 -34.77
CA ARG A 108 7.97 8.08 -35.57
C ARG A 108 7.68 7.74 -37.04
N PRO A 109 7.51 8.75 -37.93
CA PRO A 109 7.19 8.48 -39.32
C PRO A 109 8.33 7.68 -39.96
N ALA A 110 7.98 6.55 -40.56
CA ALA A 110 8.90 5.74 -41.35
C ALA A 110 9.43 6.61 -42.50
N THR A 111 10.65 7.10 -42.36
CA THR A 111 11.39 7.65 -43.51
C THR A 111 11.51 6.52 -44.52
N ALA A 112 10.99 6.78 -45.73
CA ALA A 112 10.77 5.82 -46.81
C ALA A 112 12.01 4.96 -47.14
N PRO A 113 11.81 3.72 -47.65
CA PRO A 113 12.89 2.82 -47.96
C PRO A 113 13.58 3.21 -49.27
N THR A 114 14.88 3.53 -49.21
CA THR A 114 15.75 3.37 -50.37
C THR A 114 16.24 1.92 -50.41
N ALA A 115 15.81 1.21 -51.45
CA ALA A 115 16.15 -0.17 -51.74
C ALA A 115 17.66 -0.41 -51.82
N GLY A 116 18.11 -1.58 -51.34
CA GLY A 116 19.44 -2.08 -51.67
C GLY A 116 20.00 -3.16 -50.74
N ALA A 117 19.91 -4.40 -51.23
CA ALA A 117 20.80 -5.54 -50.99
C ALA A 117 20.63 -6.41 -49.72
N ALA A 118 20.56 -7.71 -50.03
CA ALA A 118 20.39 -8.88 -49.19
C ALA A 118 21.55 -9.15 -48.22
N SER A 119 21.28 -9.90 -47.15
CA SER A 119 21.76 -11.28 -46.99
C SER A 119 21.50 -11.82 -45.57
N ALA A 120 20.94 -13.03 -45.53
CA ALA A 120 21.02 -14.09 -44.52
C ALA A 120 21.34 -13.75 -43.05
N ALA A 121 20.41 -14.11 -42.16
CA ALA A 121 20.68 -15.12 -41.11
C ALA A 121 19.39 -15.40 -40.32
N ALA A 122 18.91 -16.63 -40.43
CA ALA A 122 17.90 -17.17 -39.53
C ALA A 122 18.49 -17.25 -38.11
N ALA A 123 18.05 -16.36 -37.22
CA ALA A 123 18.37 -16.41 -35.80
C ALA A 123 17.21 -17.08 -35.04
N ALA A 124 17.56 -18.19 -34.38
CA ALA A 124 16.70 -19.05 -33.57
C ALA A 124 15.93 -18.29 -32.46
N PRO A 125 14.77 -18.82 -32.01
CA PRO A 125 14.02 -18.22 -30.92
C PRO A 125 14.78 -18.28 -29.59
N PRO A 126 14.63 -17.27 -28.70
CA PRO A 126 15.28 -17.28 -27.39
C PRO A 126 14.73 -18.43 -26.54
N LYS A 127 15.64 -19.21 -25.95
CA LYS A 127 15.32 -20.25 -24.96
C LYS A 127 14.56 -19.62 -23.79
N ARG A 128 13.33 -20.09 -23.57
CA ARG A 128 12.50 -19.78 -22.42
C ARG A 128 13.25 -20.22 -21.15
N GLY A 129 13.70 -19.24 -20.36
CA GLY A 129 14.38 -19.49 -19.10
C GLY A 129 13.53 -20.38 -18.20
N THR A 130 14.14 -21.47 -17.74
CA THR A 130 13.60 -22.34 -16.70
C THR A 130 13.51 -21.54 -15.41
N TYR A 131 12.29 -21.32 -14.92
CA TYR A 131 12.09 -20.89 -13.55
C TYR A 131 12.60 -22.01 -12.64
N LYS A 132 13.72 -21.77 -11.95
CA LYS A 132 14.19 -22.62 -10.88
C LYS A 132 13.13 -22.55 -9.78
N ALA A 133 12.43 -23.65 -9.54
CA ALA A 133 11.52 -23.79 -8.41
C ALA A 133 12.26 -23.37 -7.14
N LEU A 134 11.68 -22.44 -6.37
CA LEU A 134 12.12 -22.17 -5.01
C LEU A 134 12.03 -23.47 -4.20
N PRO A 135 13.03 -23.79 -3.38
CA PRO A 135 12.93 -24.93 -2.48
C PRO A 135 11.75 -24.69 -1.54
N THR A 136 10.79 -25.62 -1.57
CA THR A 136 9.83 -25.83 -0.49
C THR A 136 10.64 -26.05 0.78
N ALA A 137 10.70 -25.03 1.63
CA ALA A 137 11.13 -25.21 3.00
C ALA A 137 10.06 -26.07 3.67
N ASP A 138 10.40 -27.34 3.88
CA ASP A 138 9.69 -28.23 4.77
C ASP A 138 9.69 -27.57 6.16
N ILE A 139 8.59 -26.91 6.49
CA ILE A 139 8.30 -26.54 7.87
C ILE A 139 7.84 -27.82 8.54
N GLU A 140 8.81 -28.61 9.02
CA GLU A 140 8.58 -29.60 10.06
C GLU A 140 8.08 -28.85 11.30
N MET A 141 6.75 -28.78 11.44
CA MET A 141 6.13 -28.49 12.73
C MET A 141 6.39 -29.67 13.64
N GLY A 142 7.50 -29.59 14.37
CA GLY A 142 7.79 -30.41 15.54
C GLY A 142 6.76 -30.15 16.62
N LEU A 143 5.60 -30.80 16.51
CA LEU A 143 4.66 -30.97 17.61
C LEU A 143 5.26 -32.02 18.55
N GLY A 144 6.12 -31.56 19.44
CA GLY A 144 6.58 -32.32 20.60
C GLY A 144 5.39 -32.65 21.50
N SER A 145 4.87 -33.86 21.34
CA SER A 145 3.95 -34.49 22.29
C SER A 145 4.70 -34.84 23.57
N SER A 146 4.60 -34.01 24.60
CA SER A 146 4.95 -34.40 25.97
C SER A 146 3.75 -35.15 26.58
N SER A 147 3.82 -36.48 26.54
CA SER A 147 2.93 -37.35 27.30
C SER A 147 3.77 -38.40 28.04
N THR A 148 3.30 -38.73 29.25
CA THR A 148 3.72 -39.79 30.17
C THR A 148 5.01 -39.51 30.96
N ALA A 149 5.18 -39.93 32.21
CA ALA A 149 4.35 -40.49 33.27
C ALA A 149 5.34 -40.88 34.39
N SER A 150 4.83 -40.98 35.61
CA SER A 150 5.19 -41.95 36.66
C SER A 150 6.65 -42.10 37.16
N ASP A 151 6.71 -42.35 38.47
CA ASP A 151 7.72 -43.11 39.21
C ASP A 151 8.98 -42.35 39.67
N ARG A 152 8.92 -41.76 40.87
CA ARG A 152 9.32 -42.42 42.14
C ARG A 152 9.16 -41.47 43.33
#